data_AF-A0A8J7A2K6-F1
#
_entry.id   AF-A0A8J7A2K6-F1
#
_cell.length_a   1.000
_cell.length_b   1.000
_cell.length_c   1.000
_cell.angle_alpha   90.00
_cell.angle_beta   90.00
_cell.angle_gamma   90.00
#
_symmetry.space_group_name_H-M   'P 1'
#
loop_
_entity.id
_entity.type
_entity.pdbx_description
1 polymer ?
#
loop_
_entity_poly.entity_id
_entity_poly.type
_entity_poly.pdbx_seq_one_letter_code
_entity_poly.pdbx_strand_id
1 'polypeptide(L)'
;MSHFSTVTTKLTNRECLVQALQDLQLTVQVYEKPQSLRGYYDDSQGKSAEIVVPGRSLSVRADIGFMWDQEAGVYQLIHDAYETV
;
A
#
# COMPACT_ATOMS: atom_id res chain seq x y z
N MET A 1 -29.92 -18.03 0.32
CA MET A 1 -29.63 -16.57 0.36
C MET A 1 -28.45 -16.38 1.29
N SER A 2 -27.33 -15.84 0.82
CA SER A 2 -26.17 -15.62 1.70
C SER A 2 -26.35 -14.34 2.50
N HIS A 3 -26.14 -14.42 3.81
CA HIS A 3 -26.10 -13.25 4.69
C HIS A 3 -24.63 -12.81 4.82
N PHE A 4 -24.26 -11.75 4.12
CA PHE A 4 -22.92 -11.18 4.24
C PHE A 4 -22.85 -10.27 5.47
N SER A 5 -21.80 -10.41 6.27
CA SER A 5 -21.46 -9.50 7.37
C SER A 5 -20.09 -8.88 7.12
N THR A 6 -19.98 -7.58 7.29
CA THR A 6 -18.71 -6.85 7.18
C THR A 6 -18.05 -6.79 8.55
N VAL A 7 -16.75 -7.08 8.61
CA VAL A 7 -15.91 -6.86 9.80
C VAL A 7 -14.87 -5.81 9.46
N THR A 8 -14.77 -4.77 10.28
CA THR A 8 -13.75 -3.72 10.10
C THR A 8 -12.37 -4.26 10.51
N THR A 9 -11.41 -4.20 9.59
CA THR A 9 -10.04 -4.65 9.82
C THR A 9 -9.06 -3.48 9.87
N LYS A 10 -7.92 -3.69 10.54
CA LYS A 10 -6.79 -2.74 10.58
C LYS A 10 -5.51 -3.44 10.15
N LEU A 11 -4.66 -2.73 9.41
CA LEU A 11 -3.31 -3.19 9.07
C LEU A 11 -2.34 -2.65 10.11
N THR A 12 -1.89 -3.49 11.06
CA THR A 12 -1.02 -3.04 12.17
C THR A 12 0.32 -3.75 12.22
N ASN A 13 0.42 -4.94 11.63
CA ASN A 13 1.64 -5.75 11.66
C ASN A 13 2.33 -5.69 10.30
N ARG A 14 3.57 -5.19 10.30
CA ARG A 14 4.42 -5.03 9.11
C ARG A 14 4.68 -6.36 8.41
N GLU A 15 5.07 -7.39 9.15
CA GLU A 15 5.44 -8.69 8.60
C GLU A 15 4.23 -9.38 7.97
N CYS A 16 3.09 -9.36 8.64
CA CYS A 16 1.85 -9.92 8.10
C CYS A 16 1.41 -9.19 6.83
N LEU A 17 1.53 -7.85 6.79
CA LEU A 17 1.20 -7.06 5.60
C LEU A 17 2.13 -7.41 4.44
N VAL A 18 3.44 -7.46 4.66
CA VAL A 18 4.42 -7.82 3.63
C VAL A 18 4.17 -9.24 3.12
N GLN A 19 3.94 -10.20 4.02
CA GLN A 19 3.64 -11.59 3.63
C GLN A 19 2.36 -11.67 2.79
N ALA A 20 1.29 -10.99 3.20
CA ALA A 20 0.03 -11.01 2.44
C ALA A 20 0.20 -10.42 1.03
N LEU A 21 0.97 -9.34 0.87
CA LEU A 21 1.27 -8.76 -0.44
C LEU A 21 2.10 -9.73 -1.31
N GLN A 22 3.05 -10.46 -0.71
CA GLN A 22 3.84 -11.49 -1.40
C GLN A 22 2.99 -12.70 -1.79
N ASP A 23 2.04 -13.11 -0.95
CA ASP A 23 1.10 -14.20 -1.24
C ASP A 23 0.19 -13.85 -2.44
N LEU A 24 -0.09 -12.56 -2.62
CA LEU A 24 -0.75 -12.01 -3.81
C LEU A 24 0.17 -11.89 -5.03
N GLN A 25 1.41 -12.39 -4.94
CA GLN A 25 2.43 -12.38 -5.99
C GLN A 25 2.85 -10.96 -6.42
N LEU A 26 2.71 -9.99 -5.53
CA LEU A 26 3.13 -8.62 -5.77
C LEU A 26 4.61 -8.45 -5.43
N THR A 27 5.29 -7.60 -6.20
CA THR A 27 6.63 -7.15 -5.86
C THR A 27 6.52 -6.14 -4.73
N VAL A 28 7.14 -6.43 -3.58
CA VAL A 28 7.11 -5.56 -2.41
C VAL A 28 8.51 -5.06 -2.10
N GLN A 29 8.66 -3.76 -1.92
CA GLN A 29 9.88 -3.12 -1.47
C GLN A 29 9.65 -2.58 -0.06
N VAL A 30 10.54 -2.93 0.85
CA VAL A 30 10.40 -2.59 2.27
C VAL A 30 11.61 -1.78 2.71
N TYR A 31 11.34 -0.62 3.31
CA TYR A 31 12.34 0.36 3.71
C TYR A 31 12.24 0.65 5.22
N GLU A 32 13.36 1.02 5.84
CA GLU A 32 13.38 1.48 7.23
C GLU A 32 12.85 2.92 7.39
N LYS A 33 13.02 3.73 6.35
CA LYS A 33 12.54 5.11 6.29
C LYS A 33 11.65 5.28 5.06
N PRO A 34 10.58 6.10 5.14
CA PRO A 34 9.69 6.35 4.02
C PRO A 34 10.46 6.75 2.76
N GLN A 35 10.19 6.06 1.65
CA GLN A 35 10.70 6.42 0.32
C GLN A 35 9.59 7.10 -0.49
N SER A 36 9.97 8.07 -1.31
CA SER A 36 9.03 8.75 -2.21
C SER A 36 8.36 7.75 -3.14
N LEU A 37 7.03 7.84 -3.24
CA LEU A 37 6.26 7.06 -4.19
C LEU A 37 6.39 7.67 -5.59
N ARG A 38 6.31 6.85 -6.63
CA ARG A 38 6.15 7.32 -8.01
C ARG A 38 4.66 7.46 -8.33
N GLY A 39 4.20 8.65 -8.70
CA GLY A 39 2.84 8.87 -9.18
C GLY A 39 2.69 8.62 -10.68
N TYR A 40 1.47 8.83 -11.18
CA TYR A 40 1.11 8.62 -12.59
C TYR A 40 2.00 9.41 -13.58
N TYR A 41 2.37 10.64 -13.23
CA TYR A 41 3.24 11.51 -14.03
C TYR A 41 4.71 11.45 -13.60
N ASP A 42 5.13 10.35 -12.98
CA ASP A 42 6.44 10.19 -12.35
C ASP A 42 6.73 11.20 -11.22
N ASP A 43 5.70 11.85 -10.69
CA ASP A 43 5.79 12.79 -9.58
C ASP A 43 5.34 12.14 -8.27
N SER A 44 6.03 12.42 -7.17
CA SER A 44 5.63 11.84 -5.87
C SER A 44 4.48 12.57 -5.22
N GLN A 45 4.18 13.79 -5.66
CA GLN A 45 3.26 14.72 -4.99
C GLN A 45 3.56 14.87 -3.48
N GLY A 46 4.83 14.68 -3.08
CA GLY A 46 5.26 14.71 -1.69
C GLY A 46 4.83 13.49 -0.85
N LYS A 47 4.35 12.41 -1.47
CA LYS A 47 3.95 11.18 -0.79
C LYS A 47 5.13 10.21 -0.65
N SER A 48 5.20 9.54 0.49
CA SER A 48 6.22 8.54 0.79
C SER A 48 5.66 7.42 1.68
N ALA A 49 6.30 6.26 1.65
CA ALA A 49 5.88 5.08 2.43
C ALA A 49 7.06 4.16 2.76
N GLU A 50 6.95 3.38 3.85
CA GLU A 50 7.95 2.37 4.22
C GLU A 50 7.78 1.06 3.45
N ILE A 51 6.55 0.73 3.02
CA ILE A 51 6.27 -0.44 2.20
C ILE A 51 5.71 0.05 0.87
N VAL A 52 6.37 -0.30 -0.22
CA VAL A 52 6.01 0.15 -1.57
C VAL A 52 5.76 -1.05 -2.46
N VAL A 53 4.62 -1.05 -3.14
CA VAL A 53 4.29 -1.97 -4.23
C VAL A 53 4.43 -1.17 -5.52
N PRO A 54 5.45 -1.43 -6.35
CA PRO A 54 5.64 -0.70 -7.58
C PRO A 54 4.46 -0.89 -8.52
N GLY A 55 3.95 0.19 -9.12
CA GLY A 55 2.74 0.14 -9.95
C GLY A 55 2.82 -0.89 -11.09
N ARG A 56 4.04 -1.07 -11.64
CA ARG A 56 4.33 -2.06 -12.69
C ARG A 56 3.95 -3.49 -12.31
N SER A 57 3.95 -3.84 -11.02
CA SER A 57 3.53 -5.16 -10.55
C SER A 57 2.01 -5.38 -10.63
N LEU A 58 1.24 -4.29 -10.68
CA LEU A 58 -0.23 -4.26 -10.72
C LEU A 58 -0.77 -3.75 -12.06
N SER A 59 0.09 -3.60 -13.08
CA SER A 59 -0.26 -2.97 -14.38
C SER A 59 -0.80 -1.54 -14.27
N VAL A 60 -0.50 -0.84 -13.17
CA VAL A 60 -0.78 0.59 -12.97
C VAL A 60 0.51 1.39 -13.06
N ARG A 61 0.43 2.71 -13.26
CA ARG A 61 1.64 3.55 -13.39
C ARG A 61 2.16 4.01 -12.03
N ALA A 62 1.25 4.41 -11.15
CA ALA A 62 1.55 4.88 -9.81
C ALA A 62 1.86 3.72 -8.86
N ASP A 63 2.81 3.95 -7.97
CA ASP A 63 3.10 3.04 -6.88
C ASP A 63 2.00 3.08 -5.81
N ILE A 64 1.81 1.94 -5.14
CA ILE A 64 0.99 1.86 -3.94
C ILE A 64 1.93 1.86 -2.73
N GLY A 65 1.64 2.69 -1.74
CA GLY A 65 2.39 2.80 -0.50
C GLY A 65 1.57 2.41 0.72
N PHE A 66 2.23 1.83 1.72
CA PHE A 66 1.70 1.72 3.07
C PHE A 66 2.61 2.50 4.02
N MET A 67 2.06 3.57 4.61
CA MET A 67 2.78 4.45 5.53
C MET A 67 2.34 4.19 6.96
N TRP A 68 3.28 4.04 7.89
CA TRP A 68 2.94 3.89 9.31
C TRP A 68 2.43 5.21 9.91
N ASP A 69 1.19 5.21 10.37
CA ASP A 69 0.61 6.31 11.12
C ASP A 69 0.81 6.05 12.63
N GLN A 70 1.70 6.83 13.24
CA GLN A 70 2.05 6.67 14.66
C GLN A 70 0.88 7.02 15.59
N GLU A 71 0.01 7.95 15.21
CA GLU A 71 -1.11 8.39 16.05
C GLU A 71 -2.24 7.35 16.01
N ALA A 72 -2.56 6.85 14.82
CA ALA A 72 -3.61 5.85 14.65
C ALA A 72 -3.14 4.42 14.96
N GLY A 73 -1.82 4.18 14.97
CA GLY A 73 -1.22 2.87 15.18
C GLY A 73 -1.56 1.87 14.07
N VAL A 74 -1.67 2.34 12.83
CA VAL A 74 -2.02 1.54 11.65
C VAL A 74 -1.20 1.96 10.44
N TYR A 75 -1.05 1.05 9.48
CA TYR A 75 -0.59 1.38 8.13
C TYR A 75 -1.73 2.01 7.33
N GLN A 76 -1.51 3.24 6.86
CA GLN A 76 -2.38 3.94 5.93
C GLN A 76 -2.03 3.57 4.50
N LEU A 77 -3.03 3.23 3.70
CA LEU A 77 -2.87 2.98 2.27
C LEU A 77 -2.78 4.31 1.52
N ILE A 78 -1.75 4.47 0.71
CA ILE A 78 -1.57 5.58 -0.23
C ILE A 78 -1.61 4.98 -1.64
N HIS A 79 -2.61 5.37 -2.42
CA HIS A 79 -2.78 4.89 -3.79
C HIS A 79 -3.38 5.98 -4.67
N ASP A 80 -3.17 5.88 -5.98
CA ASP A 80 -3.85 6.74 -6.94
C ASP A 80 -5.26 6.21 -7.22
N ALA A 81 -6.28 6.94 -6.76
CA ALA A 81 -7.68 6.55 -6.90
C ALA A 81 -8.17 6.50 -8.36
N TYR A 82 -7.46 7.12 -9.31
CA TYR A 82 -7.81 7.07 -10.73
C TYR A 82 -7.26 5.83 -11.44
N GLU A 83 -6.27 5.13 -10.86
CA GLU A 83 -5.69 3.93 -11.45
C GLU A 83 -6.10 2.63 -10.75
N THR A 84 -6.51 2.69 -9.48
CA THR A 84 -6.91 1.51 -8.71
C THR A 84 -8.42 1.59 -8.40
N VAL A 85 -9.25 1.07 -9.30
CA VAL A 85 -10.72 0.95 -9.16
C VAL A 85 -11.12 -0.51 -9.19
#